data_AF-C7IYD9-F1
#
_entry.id   AF-C7IYD9-F1
#
_cell.length_a   1.000
_cell.length_b   1.000
_cell.length_c   1.000
_cell.angle_alpha   90.00
_cell.angle_beta   90.00
_cell.angle_gamma   90.00
#
_symmetry.space_group_name_H-M   'P 1'
#
loop_
_entity.id
_entity.type
_entity.pdbx_description
1 polymer ?
#
loop_
_entity_poly.entity_id
_entity_poly.type
_entity_poly.pdbx_seq_one_letter_code
_entity_poly.pdbx_strand_id
1 'polypeptide(L)' 'RSQVSKEHGGFMRFIQVSCLGASASSSRMLRAKAAGEESVLKEFPEATIMRPATMIGTEDRILNRWVQFAKN' A
#
# COMPACT_ATOMS: atom_id res chain seq x y z
N ARG A 1 9.89 8.92 1.78
CA ARG A 1 10.42 7.76 2.55
C ARG A 1 11.33 6.89 1.69
N SER A 2 11.00 6.63 0.42
CA SER A 2 11.90 5.98 -0.55
C SER A 2 13.28 6.66 -0.64
N GLN A 3 13.31 7.99 -0.71
CA GLN A 3 14.56 8.76 -0.78
C GLN A 3 15.52 8.51 0.40
N VAL A 4 15.01 8.43 1.64
CA VAL A 4 15.83 8.14 2.83
C VAL A 4 16.44 6.74 2.75
N SER A 5 15.69 5.75 2.25
CA SER A 5 16.25 4.43 2.00
C SER A 5 17.39 4.51 0.99
N LYS A 6 17.21 5.28 -0.10
CA LYS A 6 18.19 5.41 -1.17
C LYS A 6 19.51 6.00 -0.67
N GLU A 7 19.40 7.02 0.18
CA GLU A 7 20.54 7.67 0.83
C GLU A 7 21.28 6.73 1.80
N HIS A 8 20.56 5.87 2.54
CA HIS A 8 21.19 4.92 3.45
C HIS A 8 21.96 3.81 2.70
N GLY A 9 21.40 3.31 1.60
CA GLY A 9 21.98 2.19 0.84
C GLY A 9 21.96 0.86 1.61
N GLY A 10 22.60 -0.17 1.04
CA GLY A 10 22.91 -1.44 1.73
C GLY A 10 21.78 -2.49 1.83
N PHE A 11 20.54 -2.18 1.44
CA PHE A 11 19.46 -3.17 1.33
C PHE A 11 19.43 -3.79 -0.08
N MET A 12 19.13 -5.09 -0.14
CA MET A 12 19.08 -5.83 -1.40
C MET A 12 17.74 -5.70 -2.14
N ARG A 13 16.66 -5.42 -1.42
CA ARG A 13 15.30 -5.36 -1.97
C ARG A 13 14.49 -4.28 -1.27
N PHE A 14 13.90 -3.40 -2.05
CA PHE A 14 12.87 -2.48 -1.59
C PHE A 14 11.49 -3.06 -1.90
N ILE A 15 10.65 -3.23 -0.88
CA ILE A 15 9.28 -3.75 -1.05
C ILE A 15 8.28 -2.68 -0.60
N GLN A 16 7.42 -2.27 -1.52
CA GLN A 16 6.32 -1.35 -1.24
C GLN A 16 5.00 -2.13 -1.20
N VAL A 17 4.27 -2.01 -0.09
CA VAL A 17 2.92 -2.60 0.02
C VAL A 17 1.87 -1.53 -0.27
N SER A 18 1.13 -1.75 -1.35
CA SER A 18 0.09 -0.85 -1.84
C SER A 18 -1.30 -1.47 -1.63
N CYS A 19 -2.17 -1.43 -2.63
CA CYS A 19 -3.46 -2.10 -2.65
C CYS A 19 -3.83 -2.49 -4.09
N LEU A 20 -4.70 -3.49 -4.23
CA LEU A 20 -5.17 -3.98 -5.52
C LEU A 20 -5.71 -2.84 -6.40
N GLY A 21 -6.54 -1.97 -5.81
CA GLY A 21 -7.20 -0.87 -6.51
C GLY A 21 -6.37 0.41 -6.70
N ALA A 22 -5.05 0.41 -6.51
CA ALA A 22 -4.24 1.60 -6.70
C ALA A 22 -4.32 2.12 -8.15
N SER A 23 -5.11 3.16 -8.38
CA SER A 23 -5.37 3.71 -9.70
C SER A 23 -5.89 5.15 -9.63
N ALA A 24 -5.99 5.80 -10.79
CA ALA A 24 -6.72 7.04 -10.97
C ALA A 24 -8.23 6.79 -10.80
N SER A 25 -8.70 6.80 -9.56
CA SER A 25 -10.11 6.60 -9.17
C SER A 25 -10.64 7.79 -8.38
N SER A 26 -11.94 7.80 -8.05
CA SER A 26 -12.55 8.83 -7.19
C SER A 26 -12.08 8.77 -5.73
N SER A 27 -11.58 7.61 -5.28
CA SER A 27 -11.06 7.43 -3.92
C SER A 27 -9.71 8.13 -3.75
N ARG A 28 -9.65 9.05 -2.77
CA ARG A 28 -8.40 9.73 -2.39
C ARG A 28 -7.30 8.76 -2.00
N MET A 29 -7.64 7.69 -1.28
CA MET A 29 -6.68 6.69 -0.81
C MET A 29 -6.09 5.89 -1.97
N LEU A 30 -6.91 5.48 -2.95
CA LEU A 30 -6.44 4.73 -4.11
C LEU A 30 -5.55 5.59 -5.03
N ARG A 31 -5.90 6.86 -5.23
CA ARG A 31 -5.03 7.81 -5.97
C ARG A 31 -3.70 8.04 -5.27
N ALA A 32 -3.72 8.24 -3.95
CA ALA A 32 -2.50 8.42 -3.17
C ALA A 32 -1.59 7.19 -3.24
N LYS A 33 -2.16 5.98 -3.21
CA LYS A 33 -1.39 4.74 -3.38
C LYS A 33 -0.81 4.59 -4.79
N ALA A 34 -1.55 4.94 -5.84
CA ALA A 34 -1.01 4.95 -7.20
C ALA A 34 0.17 5.92 -7.38
N ALA A 35 0.03 7.15 -6.88
CA ALA A 35 1.13 8.13 -6.91
C ALA A 35 2.34 7.67 -6.07
N GLY A 36 2.10 6.98 -4.96
CA GLY A 36 3.15 6.38 -4.14
C GLY A 36 3.90 5.25 -4.87
N GLU A 37 3.18 4.37 -5.58
CA GLU A 37 3.78 3.34 -6.43
C GLU A 37 4.70 3.95 -7.50
N GLU A 38 4.22 4.96 -8.21
CA GLU A 38 4.98 5.66 -9.24
C GLU A 38 6.23 6.34 -8.65
N SER A 39 6.10 7.02 -7.51
CA SER A 39 7.23 7.66 -6.83
C SER A 39 8.27 6.66 -6.35
N VAL A 40 7.86 5.47 -5.88
CA VAL A 40 8.79 4.41 -5.49
C VAL A 40 9.54 3.88 -6.70
N LEU A 41 8.86 3.58 -7.81
CA LEU A 41 9.52 3.07 -9.02
C LEU A 41 10.46 4.08 -9.67
N LYS A 42 10.18 5.39 -9.55
CA LYS A 42 11.10 6.44 -9.99
C LYS A 42 12.41 6.45 -9.19
N GLU A 43 12.36 6.16 -7.89
CA GLU A 43 13.53 6.13 -7.03
C GLU A 43 14.26 4.78 -7.04
N PHE A 44 13.49 3.69 -7.16
CA PHE A 44 13.92 2.29 -7.16
C PHE A 44 13.20 1.52 -8.27
N PRO A 45 13.71 1.56 -9.50
CA PRO A 45 13.11 0.83 -10.63
C PRO A 45 12.96 -0.68 -10.37
N GLU A 46 13.83 -1.26 -9.54
CA GLU A 46 13.85 -2.67 -9.14
C GLU A 46 12.96 -3.00 -7.92
N ALA A 47 12.27 -2.01 -7.35
CA ALA A 47 11.41 -2.24 -6.20
C ALA A 47 10.26 -3.20 -6.52
N THR A 48 9.98 -4.11 -5.59
CA THR A 48 8.80 -4.97 -5.67
C THR A 48 7.59 -4.25 -5.09
N ILE A 49 6.56 -4.05 -5.89
CA ILE A 49 5.28 -3.49 -5.43
C ILE A 49 4.27 -4.62 -5.22
N MET A 50 3.88 -4.85 -3.97
CA MET A 50 2.82 -5.78 -3.64
C MET A 50 1.47 -5.06 -3.62
N ARG A 51 0.50 -5.57 -4.39
CA ARG A 51 -0.85 -5.00 -4.50
C ARG A 51 -1.90 -5.98 -3.94
N PRO A 52 -1.93 -6.19 -2.62
CA PRO A 52 -2.86 -7.15 -2.03
C PRO A 52 -4.31 -6.68 -2.23
N ALA A 53 -5.21 -7.65 -2.35
CA ALA A 53 -6.63 -7.42 -2.16
C ALA A 53 -6.93 -7.04 -0.70
N THR A 54 -8.19 -6.79 -0.40
CA THR A 54 -8.66 -6.70 0.99
C THR A 54 -8.18 -7.91 1.79
N MET A 55 -7.46 -7.65 2.88
CA MET A 55 -6.95 -8.69 3.78
C MET A 55 -7.88 -8.87 4.99
N ILE A 56 -8.03 -10.10 5.44
CA ILE A 56 -8.85 -10.51 6.58
C ILE A 56 -7.94 -11.14 7.63
N GLY A 57 -8.27 -10.99 8.91
CA GLY A 57 -7.54 -11.55 10.05
C GLY A 57 -8.16 -11.09 11.37
N THR A 58 -7.63 -11.56 12.50
CA THR A 58 -8.20 -11.30 13.83
C THR A 58 -8.48 -9.82 14.10
N GLU A 59 -7.63 -8.91 13.60
CA GLU A 59 -7.75 -7.45 13.79
C GLU A 59 -8.02 -6.68 12.49
N ASP A 60 -8.68 -7.29 11.49
CA ASP A 60 -8.97 -6.57 10.26
C ASP A 60 -9.99 -5.42 10.48
N ARG A 61 -10.04 -4.47 9.55
CA ARG A 61 -10.85 -3.25 9.68
C ARG A 61 -12.15 -3.28 8.87
N ILE A 62 -12.50 -4.43 8.29
CA ILE A 62 -13.66 -4.63 7.43
C ILE A 62 -14.66 -5.54 8.13
N LEU A 63 -14.33 -6.81 8.36
CA LEU A 63 -15.22 -7.75 9.06
C LEU A 63 -15.48 -7.29 10.48
N ASN A 64 -14.44 -6.91 11.24
CA ASN A 64 -14.66 -6.41 12.60
C ASN A 64 -15.56 -5.16 12.60
N ARG A 65 -15.42 -4.26 11.61
CA ARG A 65 -16.30 -3.09 11.49
C ARG A 65 -17.73 -3.49 11.14
N TRP A 66 -17.92 -4.46 10.26
CA TRP A 66 -19.25 -4.98 9.92
C TRP A 66 -19.92 -5.65 11.11
N VAL A 67 -19.18 -6.43 11.89
CA VAL A 67 -19.68 -7.05 13.13
C VAL A 67 -20.09 -5.98 14.14
N GLN A 68 -19.31 -4.92 14.32
CA GLN A 68 -19.72 -3.79 15.18
C GLN A 68 -20.99 -3.10 14.67
N PHE A 69 -21.14 -2.94 13.35
CA PHE A 69 -22.35 -2.38 12.76
C PHE A 69 -23.58 -3.27 12.97
N ALA A 70 -23.45 -4.59 12.77
CA ALA A 70 -24.55 -5.54 12.89
C ALA A 70 -24.99 -5.82 14.34
N LYS A 71 -24.16 -5.49 15.33
CA LYS A 71 -24.48 -5.59 16.76
C LYS A 71 -25.30 -4.41 17.28
N ASN A 72 -25.35 -3.31 16.52
CA ASN A 72 -26.20 -2.15 16.81
C ASN A 72 -27.57 -2.34 16.16
#